data_AF-B6QPA4-F1
#
_entry.id   AF-B6QPA4-F1
#
_cell.length_a   1.000
_cell.length_b   1.000
_cell.length_c   1.000
_cell.angle_alpha   90.00
_cell.angle_beta   90.00
_cell.angle_gamma   90.00
#
_symmetry.space_group_name_H-M   'P 1'
#
loop_
_entity.id
_entity.type
_entity.pdbx_description
1 polymer ?
#
loop_
_entity_poly.entity_id
_entity_poly.type
_entity_poly.pdbx_seq_one_letter_code
_entity_poly.pdbx_strand_id
1 'polypeptide(L)'
;MGKDDEPKTYRYNETPTYTTSNGCPVFDPESSQRIGKNGPLLLQDFHLIDLLAHFDRERIPERVVHAKGAGAYGEFEVTDDISDITTIDMLKGVGKKTKLVTRFSTVGGEKGSADSARDPRGFSVKFYTEQGNWDWVFNNTPVFFLRDPSKFPVFIHTQKRNPQTNLKDANMFWDYLSTHQESAHQVMHLFSDRGTPYSYRHMNGYSGHTFKWIKPDGTFNYVQIHLKTDQGNKTLTNEEAGELSNSNPDWHTQDLFQAIERGEYPSWTCYVQTLSPEQAEKFRWNVFDLTKVWPQSEVPLRRFGRFTLNKNPENYFAEIEQAAFAPSHLVPGVEPSADPVLQARLFSYPDTHRHRLGVNYQQIPVNCPLHAFNPYQRDGAMAVNGNYGANPAYPSSFRAMNFEPVKASQEHENWVGAVISQQIPVTDEDFVQANALWRVLGRTPGQQENFVKNVSVHLCNANERVRKQTYGFFTRINAILGERIKKATEKNVSREHARL
;
A
#
# COMPACT_ATOMS: atom_id res chain seq x y z
N MET A 1 -7.16 17.51 6.36
CA MET A 1 -8.48 16.88 6.25
C MET A 1 -9.26 17.57 5.13
N GLY A 2 -9.89 16.78 4.25
CA GLY A 2 -10.73 17.29 3.16
C GLY A 2 -12.04 17.84 3.71
N LYS A 3 -12.54 18.94 3.10
CA LYS A 3 -13.75 19.72 3.47
C LYS A 3 -14.17 19.55 4.94
N ASP A 4 -13.39 20.15 5.85
CA ASP A 4 -13.51 20.08 7.32
C ASP A 4 -14.75 20.75 7.94
N ASP A 5 -15.74 21.18 7.15
CA ASP A 5 -16.73 22.17 7.60
C ASP A 5 -18.17 21.65 7.75
N GLU A 6 -18.40 20.34 7.85
CA GLU A 6 -19.74 19.79 8.11
C GLU A 6 -19.89 19.25 9.54
N PRO A 7 -21.04 19.47 10.20
CA PRO A 7 -21.19 19.25 11.63
C PRO A 7 -20.94 17.79 11.99
N LYS A 8 -19.91 17.55 12.83
CA LYS A 8 -19.68 16.26 13.45
C LYS A 8 -20.96 15.83 14.17
N THR A 9 -21.40 14.60 13.96
CA THR A 9 -22.56 13.98 14.63
C THR A 9 -22.35 13.80 16.14
N TYR A 10 -21.15 14.10 16.64
CA TYR A 10 -20.78 14.04 18.05
C TYR A 10 -19.95 15.28 18.42
N ARG A 11 -20.07 15.71 19.68
CA ARG A 11 -19.34 16.85 20.24
C ARG A 11 -18.80 16.47 21.62
N TYR A 12 -17.49 16.56 21.81
CA TYR A 12 -16.83 16.14 23.05
C TYR A 12 -17.17 17.01 24.27
N ASN A 13 -17.59 18.25 24.06
CA ASN A 13 -17.85 19.22 25.15
C ASN A 13 -19.34 19.34 25.50
N GLU A 14 -20.17 18.39 25.06
CA GLU A 14 -21.61 18.37 25.34
C GLU A 14 -22.00 17.07 26.04
N THR A 15 -23.08 17.11 26.83
CA THR A 15 -23.73 15.91 27.38
C THR A 15 -24.89 15.53 26.47
N PRO A 16 -24.71 14.57 25.54
CA PRO A 16 -25.78 14.19 24.62
C PRO A 16 -26.85 13.34 25.32
N THR A 17 -28.08 13.40 24.81
CA THR A 17 -29.13 12.44 25.15
C THR A 17 -28.86 11.13 24.40
N TYR A 18 -28.85 10.00 25.09
CA TYR A 18 -28.75 8.68 24.46
C TYR A 18 -30.05 8.33 23.72
N THR A 19 -29.92 7.86 22.48
CA THR A 19 -31.06 7.57 21.60
C THR A 19 -30.86 6.25 20.85
N THR A 20 -31.94 5.68 20.34
CA THR A 20 -31.91 4.70 19.24
C THR A 20 -31.42 5.34 17.94
N SER A 21 -31.19 4.52 16.90
CA SER A 21 -30.69 4.96 15.59
C SER A 21 -31.61 5.95 14.86
N ASN A 22 -32.91 5.95 15.18
CA ASN A 22 -33.91 6.88 14.65
C ASN A 22 -34.13 8.13 15.54
N GLY A 23 -33.31 8.34 16.58
CA GLY A 23 -33.33 9.54 17.42
C GLY A 23 -34.34 9.51 18.58
N CYS A 24 -34.97 8.36 18.88
CA CYS A 24 -35.86 8.22 20.03
C CYS A 24 -35.05 8.12 21.34
N PRO A 25 -35.31 8.94 22.37
CA PRO A 25 -34.62 8.83 23.65
C PRO A 25 -34.84 7.47 24.33
N VAL A 26 -33.78 6.93 24.94
CA VAL A 26 -33.84 5.67 25.71
C VAL A 26 -33.52 5.96 27.17
N PHE A 27 -34.38 5.49 28.08
CA PHE A 27 -34.24 5.74 29.51
C PHE A 27 -33.07 4.98 30.14
N ASP A 28 -32.91 3.70 29.80
CA ASP A 28 -31.85 2.83 30.33
C ASP A 28 -31.23 2.02 29.19
N PRO A 29 -29.94 2.26 28.84
CA PRO A 29 -29.26 1.64 27.71
C PRO A 29 -28.97 0.15 27.90
N GLU A 30 -29.07 -0.38 29.12
CA GLU A 30 -28.77 -1.78 29.44
C GLU A 30 -30.06 -2.60 29.67
N SER A 31 -31.21 -1.93 29.66
CA SER A 31 -32.50 -2.57 29.90
C SER A 31 -33.04 -3.31 28.66
N SER A 32 -33.96 -4.24 28.91
CA SER A 32 -34.73 -4.92 27.86
C SER A 32 -36.16 -5.16 28.34
N GLN A 33 -37.12 -5.09 27.42
CA GLN A 33 -38.52 -5.38 27.71
C GLN A 33 -38.74 -6.86 27.92
N ARG A 34 -39.40 -7.20 29.02
CA ARG A 34 -39.70 -8.57 29.41
C ARG A 34 -40.98 -8.67 30.23
N ILE A 35 -41.54 -9.88 30.33
CA ILE A 35 -42.71 -10.12 31.17
C ILE A 35 -42.30 -10.19 32.65
N GLY A 36 -42.71 -9.20 33.45
CA GLY A 36 -42.39 -9.14 34.88
C GLY A 36 -40.88 -9.03 35.15
N LYS A 37 -40.43 -9.42 36.35
CA LYS A 37 -39.01 -9.29 36.72
C LYS A 37 -38.09 -10.34 36.09
N ASN A 38 -38.62 -11.51 35.70
CA ASN A 38 -37.84 -12.70 35.30
C ASN A 38 -38.40 -13.43 34.05
N GLY A 39 -39.41 -12.90 33.37
CA GLY A 39 -40.00 -13.54 32.19
C GLY A 39 -39.18 -13.37 30.91
N PRO A 40 -39.69 -13.92 29.78
CA PRO A 40 -39.02 -13.85 28.48
C PRO A 40 -38.96 -12.42 27.95
N LEU A 41 -38.00 -12.18 27.04
CA LEU A 41 -37.90 -10.93 26.28
C LEU A 41 -39.01 -10.84 25.23
N LEU A 42 -39.33 -9.62 24.81
CA LEU A 42 -40.38 -9.35 23.83
C LEU A 42 -39.78 -8.87 22.50
N LEU A 43 -40.29 -9.40 21.38
CA LEU A 43 -39.88 -8.99 20.04
C LEU A 43 -40.22 -7.52 19.70
N GLN A 44 -41.11 -6.90 20.47
CA GLN A 44 -41.47 -5.48 20.30
C GLN A 44 -40.40 -4.52 20.85
N ASP A 45 -39.36 -5.02 21.52
CA ASP A 45 -38.28 -4.21 22.05
C ASP A 45 -37.38 -3.68 20.92
N PHE A 46 -37.75 -2.53 20.36
CA PHE A 46 -37.03 -1.92 19.25
C PHE A 46 -35.60 -1.54 19.62
N HIS A 47 -35.36 -1.00 20.83
CA HIS A 47 -34.01 -0.58 21.22
C HIS A 47 -33.05 -1.78 21.27
N LEU A 48 -33.47 -2.88 21.89
CA LEU A 48 -32.68 -4.12 21.91
C LEU A 48 -32.36 -4.62 20.50
N ILE A 49 -33.37 -4.68 19.62
CA ILE A 49 -33.20 -5.19 18.25
C ILE A 49 -32.31 -4.28 17.42
N ASP A 50 -32.51 -2.96 17.47
CA ASP A 50 -31.74 -1.95 16.75
C ASP A 50 -30.25 -2.00 17.15
N LEU A 51 -29.98 -2.05 18.46
CA LEU A 51 -28.62 -2.14 19.01
C LEU A 51 -27.89 -3.40 18.53
N LEU A 52 -28.51 -4.57 18.69
CA LEU A 52 -27.91 -5.85 18.30
C LEU A 52 -27.75 -5.96 16.78
N ALA A 53 -28.73 -5.50 16.00
CA ALA A 53 -28.66 -5.57 14.55
C ALA A 53 -27.53 -4.70 13.96
N HIS A 54 -27.22 -3.57 14.60
CA HIS A 54 -26.05 -2.75 14.23
C HIS A 54 -24.75 -3.46 14.62
N PHE A 55 -24.66 -3.98 15.85
CA PHE A 55 -23.48 -4.73 16.32
C PHE A 55 -23.12 -5.89 15.38
N ASP A 56 -24.10 -6.68 14.96
CA ASP A 56 -23.93 -7.81 14.03
C ASP A 56 -23.37 -7.39 12.65
N ARG A 57 -23.42 -6.09 12.31
CA ARG A 57 -23.03 -5.52 11.01
C ARG A 57 -21.84 -4.57 11.08
N GLU A 58 -21.12 -4.52 12.21
CA GLU A 58 -19.96 -3.65 12.35
C GLU A 58 -18.78 -4.02 11.43
N ARG A 59 -18.70 -5.27 10.96
CA ARG A 59 -17.58 -5.77 10.15
C ARG A 59 -17.86 -5.60 8.67
N ILE A 60 -16.91 -4.98 7.98
CA ILE A 60 -16.80 -5.00 6.51
C ILE A 60 -15.67 -5.96 6.09
N PRO A 61 -15.62 -6.42 4.83
CA PRO A 61 -14.49 -7.19 4.34
C PRO A 61 -13.17 -6.46 4.59
N GLU A 62 -12.14 -7.16 5.06
CA GLU A 62 -10.80 -6.59 5.08
C GLU A 62 -10.28 -6.40 3.64
N ARG A 63 -9.18 -5.65 3.49
CA ARG A 63 -8.50 -5.58 2.20
C ARG A 63 -7.93 -6.96 1.87
N VAL A 64 -8.11 -7.42 0.63
CA VAL A 64 -7.62 -8.75 0.17
C VAL A 64 -6.12 -8.94 0.41
N VAL A 65 -5.35 -7.86 0.33
CA VAL A 65 -3.95 -7.72 0.72
C VAL A 65 -3.80 -6.45 1.55
N HIS A 66 -2.75 -6.35 2.36
CA HIS A 66 -2.51 -5.18 3.19
C HIS A 66 -3.62 -4.91 4.23
N ALA A 67 -4.22 -5.97 4.79
CA ALA A 67 -5.31 -5.89 5.74
C ALA A 67 -4.88 -5.22 7.06
N LYS A 68 -3.78 -5.68 7.66
CA LYS A 68 -3.18 -5.07 8.85
C LYS A 68 -2.44 -3.78 8.48
N GLY A 69 -2.74 -2.69 9.18
CA GLY A 69 -2.09 -1.40 8.95
C GLY A 69 -2.52 -0.30 9.92
N ALA A 70 -1.84 0.83 9.83
CA ALA A 70 -2.11 2.02 10.62
C ALA A 70 -1.92 3.27 9.75
N GLY A 71 -2.48 4.40 10.15
CA GLY A 71 -2.37 5.62 9.36
C GLY A 71 -2.51 6.89 10.18
N ALA A 72 -2.13 7.99 9.56
CA ALA A 72 -2.14 9.31 10.16
C ALA A 72 -2.28 10.38 9.06
N TYR A 73 -2.72 11.57 9.48
CA TYR A 73 -2.80 12.76 8.64
C TYR A 73 -1.54 13.60 8.74
N GLY A 74 -1.36 14.44 7.73
CA GLY A 74 -0.22 15.34 7.66
C GLY A 74 -0.35 16.38 6.56
N GLU A 75 0.77 16.99 6.23
CA GLU A 75 0.92 17.94 5.14
C GLU A 75 2.20 17.64 4.36
N PHE A 76 2.10 17.75 3.05
CA PHE A 76 3.23 17.83 2.13
C PHE A 76 3.56 19.29 1.86
N GLU A 77 4.85 19.60 1.72
CA GLU A 77 5.36 20.93 1.37
C GLU A 77 6.38 20.81 0.23
N VAL A 78 6.23 21.63 -0.81
CA VAL A 78 7.22 21.76 -1.89
C VAL A 78 8.45 22.48 -1.35
N THR A 79 9.63 21.88 -1.45
CA THR A 79 10.88 22.45 -0.91
C THR A 79 11.83 22.96 -1.97
N ASP A 80 11.71 22.47 -3.20
CA ASP A 80 12.59 22.81 -4.32
C ASP A 80 11.74 22.96 -5.58
N ASP A 81 12.08 23.93 -6.42
CA ASP A 81 11.40 24.12 -7.69
C ASP A 81 11.76 22.96 -8.65
N ILE A 82 10.72 22.30 -9.16
CA ILE A 82 10.80 21.22 -10.16
C ILE A 82 9.87 21.48 -11.35
N SER A 83 9.46 22.73 -11.56
CA SER A 83 8.56 23.13 -12.65
C SER A 83 9.14 22.88 -14.05
N ASP A 84 10.46 22.69 -14.17
CA ASP A 84 11.13 22.30 -15.41
C ASP A 84 10.81 20.87 -15.85
N ILE A 85 10.45 19.98 -14.91
CA ILE A 85 10.15 18.57 -15.22
C ILE A 85 8.67 18.21 -15.11
N THR A 86 7.81 19.12 -14.65
CA THR A 86 6.38 18.81 -14.46
C THR A 86 5.45 20.02 -14.45
N THR A 87 4.18 19.77 -14.79
CA THR A 87 3.07 20.73 -14.77
C THR A 87 2.09 20.52 -13.62
N ILE A 88 2.34 19.54 -12.73
CA ILE A 88 1.47 19.16 -11.61
C ILE A 88 1.26 20.33 -10.66
N ASP A 89 0.02 20.77 -10.47
CA ASP A 89 -0.30 21.95 -9.64
C ASP A 89 0.17 21.80 -8.18
N MET A 90 0.01 20.62 -7.59
CA MET A 90 0.45 20.33 -6.21
C MET A 90 1.96 20.60 -6.00
N LEU A 91 2.77 20.49 -7.06
CA LEU A 91 4.23 20.63 -7.00
C LEU A 91 4.72 22.01 -7.44
N LYS A 92 3.81 22.94 -7.78
CA LYS A 92 4.16 24.31 -8.21
C LYS A 92 4.23 25.27 -7.03
N GLY A 93 5.37 25.95 -6.92
CA GLY A 93 5.62 26.99 -5.91
C GLY A 93 6.22 26.42 -4.63
N VAL A 94 7.48 26.76 -4.37
CA VAL A 94 8.15 26.41 -3.11
C VAL A 94 7.36 26.98 -1.93
N GLY A 95 7.16 26.15 -0.90
CA GLY A 95 6.34 26.45 0.27
C GLY A 95 4.85 26.12 0.10
N LYS A 96 4.38 25.73 -1.09
CA LYS A 96 2.99 25.26 -1.27
C LYS A 96 2.76 24.01 -0.45
N LYS A 97 1.67 24.01 0.33
CA LYS A 97 1.29 22.90 1.20
C LYS A 97 0.08 22.15 0.66
N THR A 98 0.01 20.85 0.93
CA THR A 98 -1.11 20.01 0.55
C THR A 98 -1.42 19.02 1.67
N LYS A 99 -2.65 19.07 2.18
CA LYS A 99 -3.15 18.14 3.19
C LYS A 99 -3.11 16.71 2.64
N LEU A 100 -2.79 15.74 3.50
CA LEU A 100 -2.74 14.33 3.13
C LEU A 100 -3.17 13.39 4.25
N VAL A 101 -3.45 12.14 3.85
CA VAL A 101 -3.57 10.98 4.75
C VAL A 101 -2.65 9.86 4.26
N THR A 102 -1.92 9.24 5.19
CA THR A 102 -1.04 8.10 4.91
C THR A 102 -1.56 6.86 5.61
N ARG A 103 -1.50 5.71 4.93
CA ARG A 103 -1.70 4.38 5.52
C ARG A 103 -0.51 3.48 5.24
N PHE A 104 0.07 2.96 6.31
CA PHE A 104 1.07 1.91 6.30
C PHE A 104 0.43 0.55 6.52
N SER A 105 1.09 -0.53 6.09
CA SER A 105 0.55 -1.89 6.24
C SER A 105 1.61 -2.96 6.05
N THR A 106 1.36 -4.18 6.55
CA THR A 106 1.98 -5.41 6.02
C THR A 106 1.28 -5.81 4.70
N VAL A 107 1.50 -7.00 4.16
CA VAL A 107 0.88 -7.46 2.89
C VAL A 107 0.02 -8.72 3.09
N GLY A 108 0.64 -9.81 3.55
CA GLY A 108 0.04 -11.15 3.50
C GLY A 108 -0.88 -11.46 4.68
N GLY A 109 -0.60 -10.89 5.85
CA GLY A 109 -1.34 -11.12 7.08
C GLY A 109 -2.74 -10.51 7.07
N GLU A 110 -3.68 -11.18 7.75
CA GLU A 110 -5.05 -10.71 7.95
C GLU A 110 -5.10 -9.56 8.98
N LYS A 111 -6.25 -8.93 9.18
CA LYS A 111 -6.40 -7.73 10.02
C LYS A 111 -5.85 -7.86 11.45
N GLY A 112 -5.94 -9.05 12.04
CA GLY A 112 -5.45 -9.35 13.39
C GLY A 112 -4.00 -9.85 13.46
N SER A 113 -3.26 -9.85 12.34
CA SER A 113 -1.85 -10.30 12.32
C SER A 113 -0.90 -9.30 12.96
N ALA A 114 0.32 -9.75 13.27
CA ALA A 114 1.35 -8.93 13.93
C ALA A 114 2.01 -7.91 12.98
N ASP A 115 2.21 -6.69 13.47
CA ASP A 115 2.86 -5.58 12.77
C ASP A 115 4.32 -5.90 12.37
N SER A 116 5.04 -6.67 13.20
CA SER A 116 6.46 -7.01 13.00
C SER A 116 6.70 -8.25 12.15
N ALA A 117 5.66 -8.87 11.56
CA ALA A 117 5.82 -10.02 10.65
C ALA A 117 6.76 -9.69 9.48
N ARG A 118 7.57 -10.66 9.03
CA ARG A 118 8.44 -10.48 7.86
C ARG A 118 7.60 -10.35 6.59
N ASP A 119 7.64 -9.18 5.96
CA ASP A 119 6.78 -8.83 4.82
C ASP A 119 7.32 -7.54 4.15
N PRO A 120 7.00 -7.21 2.89
CA PRO A 120 7.05 -5.82 2.47
C PRO A 120 6.10 -4.98 3.33
N ARG A 121 6.28 -3.66 3.34
CA ARG A 121 5.31 -2.74 3.93
C ARG A 121 4.68 -1.88 2.85
N GLY A 122 3.35 -1.82 2.85
CA GLY A 122 2.62 -0.82 2.07
C GLY A 122 2.84 0.56 2.67
N PHE A 123 2.95 1.56 1.79
CA PHE A 123 3.16 2.96 2.13
C PHE A 123 2.27 3.79 1.19
N SER A 124 0.99 3.89 1.51
CA SER A 124 0.03 4.61 0.68
C SER A 124 -0.20 6.03 1.18
N VAL A 125 -0.11 7.03 0.31
CA VAL A 125 -0.39 8.44 0.63
C VAL A 125 -1.45 8.97 -0.31
N LYS A 126 -2.48 9.64 0.23
CA LYS A 126 -3.50 10.38 -0.52
C LYS A 126 -3.31 11.85 -0.29
N PHE A 127 -3.12 12.62 -1.35
CA PHE A 127 -3.04 14.07 -1.34
C PHE A 127 -4.37 14.67 -1.76
N TYR A 128 -4.90 15.58 -0.94
CA TYR A 128 -6.12 16.32 -1.25
C TYR A 128 -5.73 17.60 -2.01
N THR A 129 -5.58 17.49 -3.33
CA THR A 129 -5.14 18.62 -4.17
C THR A 129 -6.34 19.42 -4.68
N GLU A 130 -6.09 20.64 -5.17
CA GLU A 130 -7.12 21.47 -5.83
C GLU A 130 -7.66 20.85 -7.13
N GLN A 131 -6.91 19.92 -7.73
CA GLN A 131 -7.27 19.27 -9.00
C GLN A 131 -7.69 17.81 -8.82
N GLY A 132 -8.13 17.44 -7.62
CA GLY A 132 -8.58 16.10 -7.26
C GLY A 132 -7.62 15.37 -6.32
N ASN A 133 -8.01 14.18 -5.89
CA ASN A 133 -7.16 13.35 -5.03
C ASN A 133 -6.07 12.66 -5.87
N TRP A 134 -4.82 12.78 -5.46
CA TRP A 134 -3.69 12.03 -6.03
C TRP A 134 -3.22 10.98 -5.03
N ASP A 135 -3.18 9.72 -5.44
CA ASP A 135 -2.76 8.62 -4.56
C ASP A 135 -1.40 8.03 -4.96
N TRP A 136 -0.42 8.13 -4.05
CA TRP A 136 0.82 7.37 -4.12
C TRP A 136 0.63 6.05 -3.39
N VAL A 137 0.38 4.97 -4.13
CA VAL A 137 0.14 3.63 -3.56
C VAL A 137 1.42 2.80 -3.63
N PHE A 138 2.35 3.10 -2.73
CA PHE A 138 3.75 2.66 -2.77
C PHE A 138 4.02 1.51 -1.80
N ASN A 139 5.25 0.98 -1.86
CA ASN A 139 5.79 0.04 -0.87
C ASN A 139 7.09 0.58 -0.27
N ASN A 140 7.56 -0.05 0.80
CA ASN A 140 8.87 0.23 1.41
C ASN A 140 10.06 -0.40 0.68
N THR A 141 9.82 -0.98 -0.50
CA THR A 141 10.84 -1.57 -1.38
C THR A 141 10.68 -0.99 -2.79
N PRO A 142 11.79 -0.79 -3.53
CA PRO A 142 11.75 -0.16 -4.86
C PRO A 142 11.38 -1.12 -5.99
N VAL A 143 11.17 -2.40 -5.70
CA VAL A 143 10.84 -3.45 -6.67
C VAL A 143 9.73 -4.34 -6.11
N PHE A 144 9.21 -5.26 -6.94
CA PHE A 144 8.19 -6.22 -6.52
C PHE A 144 8.52 -7.65 -6.99
N PHE A 145 7.71 -8.62 -6.59
CA PHE A 145 7.95 -10.05 -6.83
C PHE A 145 7.68 -10.51 -8.27
N LEU A 146 6.96 -9.71 -9.05
CA LEU A 146 6.47 -10.08 -10.37
C LEU A 146 6.46 -8.86 -11.30
N ARG A 147 6.52 -9.16 -12.60
CA ARG A 147 6.36 -8.20 -13.70
C ARG A 147 5.25 -8.56 -14.67
N ASP A 148 4.55 -9.68 -14.45
CA ASP A 148 3.36 -10.06 -15.22
C ASP A 148 2.14 -10.00 -14.29
N PRO A 149 1.14 -9.13 -14.54
CA PRO A 149 0.06 -8.86 -13.58
C PRO A 149 -0.83 -10.07 -13.29
N SER A 150 -0.99 -10.99 -14.24
CA SER A 150 -1.79 -12.21 -14.07
C SER A 150 -1.24 -13.14 -12.99
N LYS A 151 0.05 -13.00 -12.64
CA LYS A 151 0.68 -13.75 -11.54
C LYS A 151 0.27 -13.23 -10.16
N PHE A 152 -0.35 -12.05 -10.04
CA PHE A 152 -0.63 -11.45 -8.73
C PHE A 152 -1.52 -12.33 -7.83
N PRO A 153 -2.67 -12.87 -8.28
CA PRO A 153 -3.47 -13.79 -7.45
C PRO A 153 -2.69 -15.07 -7.10
N VAL A 154 -1.96 -15.62 -8.06
CA VAL A 154 -1.15 -16.85 -7.87
C VAL A 154 -0.09 -16.64 -6.78
N PHE A 155 0.65 -15.53 -6.86
CA PHE A 155 1.61 -15.11 -5.86
C PHE A 155 0.95 -14.92 -4.49
N ILE A 156 -0.09 -14.09 -4.41
CA ILE A 156 -0.72 -13.76 -3.13
C ILE A 156 -1.30 -15.00 -2.43
N HIS A 157 -1.84 -15.96 -3.18
CA HIS A 157 -2.31 -17.22 -2.60
C HIS A 157 -1.18 -17.98 -1.88
N THR A 158 0.04 -18.01 -2.43
CA THR A 158 1.17 -18.74 -1.81
C THR A 158 1.78 -18.03 -0.60
N GLN A 159 1.57 -16.72 -0.48
CA GLN A 159 1.95 -15.93 0.70
C GLN A 159 0.91 -16.03 1.84
N LYS A 160 -0.30 -16.49 1.52
CA LYS A 160 -1.43 -16.58 2.45
C LYS A 160 -1.52 -17.98 3.06
N ARG A 161 -2.73 -18.50 3.21
CA ARG A 161 -3.03 -19.73 3.92
C ARG A 161 -3.27 -20.84 2.91
N ASN A 162 -2.77 -22.02 3.21
CA ASN A 162 -3.09 -23.23 2.47
C ASN A 162 -4.62 -23.44 2.49
N PRO A 163 -5.25 -23.69 1.34
CA PRO A 163 -6.71 -23.73 1.24
C PRO A 163 -7.36 -24.91 1.98
N GLN A 164 -6.62 -25.98 2.27
CA GLN A 164 -7.13 -27.12 3.01
C GLN A 164 -6.98 -26.93 4.53
N THR A 165 -5.82 -26.45 4.98
CA THR A 165 -5.49 -26.40 6.42
C THR A 165 -5.72 -25.05 7.07
N ASN A 166 -5.86 -24.00 6.26
CA ASN A 166 -5.90 -22.60 6.70
C ASN A 166 -4.64 -22.16 7.48
N LEU A 167 -3.52 -22.87 7.34
CA LEU A 167 -2.21 -22.54 7.92
C LEU A 167 -1.27 -21.94 6.88
N LYS A 168 -0.22 -21.24 7.31
CA LYS A 168 0.89 -20.88 6.41
C LYS A 168 1.62 -22.15 5.96
N ASP A 169 2.08 -22.17 4.71
CA ASP A 169 2.73 -23.34 4.11
C ASP A 169 4.01 -22.95 3.39
N ALA A 170 5.15 -23.34 3.98
CA ALA A 170 6.47 -23.07 3.43
C ALA A 170 6.68 -23.77 2.07
N ASN A 171 5.97 -24.87 1.78
CA ASN A 171 6.04 -25.53 0.47
C ASN A 171 5.47 -24.62 -0.61
N MET A 172 4.23 -24.14 -0.44
CA MET A 172 3.57 -23.25 -1.41
C MET A 172 4.39 -21.98 -1.63
N PHE A 173 4.87 -21.37 -0.55
CA PHE A 173 5.66 -20.15 -0.58
C PHE A 173 6.93 -20.32 -1.43
N TRP A 174 7.74 -21.33 -1.14
CA TRP A 174 9.04 -21.52 -1.80
C TRP A 174 8.94 -22.22 -3.16
N ASP A 175 7.95 -23.08 -3.39
CA ASP A 175 7.69 -23.67 -4.71
C ASP A 175 7.36 -22.57 -5.73
N TYR A 176 6.51 -21.60 -5.36
CA TYR A 176 6.25 -20.44 -6.22
C TYR A 176 7.52 -19.62 -6.48
N LEU A 177 8.22 -19.16 -5.44
CA LEU A 177 9.37 -18.26 -5.63
C LEU A 177 10.53 -18.93 -6.38
N SER A 178 10.73 -20.23 -6.20
CA SER A 178 11.78 -20.97 -6.90
C SER A 178 11.44 -21.33 -8.35
N THR A 179 10.16 -21.24 -8.75
CA THR A 179 9.69 -21.39 -10.14
C THR A 179 9.45 -20.06 -10.86
N HIS A 180 9.18 -18.98 -10.12
CA HIS A 180 8.91 -17.62 -10.63
C HIS A 180 10.07 -16.70 -10.27
N GLN A 181 11.17 -16.88 -11.00
CA GLN A 181 12.48 -16.39 -10.58
C GLN A 181 12.73 -14.91 -10.89
N GLU A 182 11.82 -14.22 -11.59
CA GLU A 182 11.82 -12.75 -11.67
C GLU A 182 11.69 -12.10 -10.27
N SER A 183 11.18 -12.85 -9.29
CA SER A 183 11.07 -12.45 -7.89
C SER A 183 12.41 -12.29 -7.16
N ALA A 184 13.53 -12.75 -7.75
CA ALA A 184 14.86 -12.80 -7.12
C ALA A 184 15.23 -11.53 -6.37
N HIS A 185 15.06 -10.37 -7.00
CA HIS A 185 15.46 -9.10 -6.41
C HIS A 185 14.61 -8.76 -5.17
N GLN A 186 13.30 -8.96 -5.24
CA GLN A 186 12.41 -8.67 -4.11
C GLN A 186 12.56 -9.70 -2.98
N VAL A 187 12.87 -10.97 -3.29
CA VAL A 187 13.21 -11.97 -2.26
C VAL A 187 14.46 -11.55 -1.48
N MET A 188 15.47 -11.00 -2.15
CA MET A 188 16.66 -10.45 -1.49
C MET A 188 16.32 -9.29 -0.54
N HIS A 189 15.34 -8.45 -0.90
CA HIS A 189 14.82 -7.42 0.01
C HIS A 189 14.07 -8.02 1.21
N LEU A 190 13.11 -8.91 0.96
CA LEU A 190 12.22 -9.50 1.97
C LEU A 190 12.98 -10.25 3.07
N PHE A 191 13.97 -11.06 2.70
CA PHE A 191 14.73 -11.86 3.66
C PHE A 191 15.95 -11.14 4.26
N SER A 192 16.26 -9.93 3.79
CA SER A 192 17.13 -9.02 4.57
C SER A 192 16.38 -8.48 5.79
N ASP A 193 17.06 -7.82 6.71
CA ASP A 193 16.38 -7.22 7.88
C ASP A 193 15.41 -6.09 7.48
N ARG A 194 15.48 -5.60 6.23
CA ARG A 194 14.49 -4.65 5.67
C ARG A 194 13.07 -5.21 5.59
N GLY A 195 12.89 -6.54 5.61
CA GLY A 195 11.58 -7.19 5.71
C GLY A 195 10.94 -7.11 7.10
N THR A 196 11.70 -6.68 8.10
CA THR A 196 11.29 -6.51 9.50
C THR A 196 11.70 -5.11 9.98
N PRO A 197 11.14 -4.02 9.43
CA PRO A 197 11.46 -2.67 9.89
C PRO A 197 11.12 -2.49 11.38
N TYR A 198 11.84 -1.61 12.08
CA TYR A 198 11.61 -1.33 13.50
C TYR A 198 10.25 -0.67 13.74
N SER A 199 9.86 0.26 12.87
CA SER A 199 8.52 0.82 12.83
C SER A 199 8.25 1.49 11.49
N TYR A 200 7.00 1.91 11.26
CA TYR A 200 6.63 2.62 10.04
C TYR A 200 7.42 3.92 9.84
N ARG A 201 7.88 4.57 10.92
CA ARG A 201 8.66 5.82 10.87
C ARG A 201 10.09 5.59 10.34
N HIS A 202 10.61 4.37 10.45
CA HIS A 202 11.99 4.02 10.15
C HIS A 202 12.17 3.25 8.84
N MET A 203 11.31 3.51 7.85
CA MET A 203 11.39 2.92 6.52
C MET A 203 11.19 3.96 5.44
N ASN A 204 11.76 3.70 4.27
CA ASN A 204 11.52 4.48 3.06
C ASN A 204 10.21 4.07 2.38
N GLY A 205 9.77 4.85 1.39
CA GLY A 205 8.71 4.50 0.44
C GLY A 205 9.18 4.69 -1.00
N TYR A 206 8.62 3.94 -1.95
CA TYR A 206 9.05 3.96 -3.35
C TYR A 206 7.87 3.74 -4.28
N SER A 207 7.82 4.46 -5.40
CA SER A 207 6.81 4.24 -6.44
C SER A 207 6.84 2.81 -6.97
N GLY A 208 8.02 2.21 -7.01
CA GLY A 208 8.31 0.91 -7.63
C GLY A 208 8.19 1.02 -9.15
N HIS A 209 6.98 1.31 -9.60
CA HIS A 209 6.68 1.63 -10.98
C HIS A 209 7.32 2.94 -11.43
N THR A 210 7.54 2.98 -12.72
CA THR A 210 7.78 4.21 -13.47
C THR A 210 6.45 4.89 -13.78
N PHE A 211 6.38 6.20 -13.62
CA PHE A 211 5.27 7.06 -14.05
C PHE A 211 5.77 8.02 -15.13
N LYS A 212 4.84 8.76 -15.75
CA LYS A 212 5.16 9.87 -16.65
C LYS A 212 4.76 11.19 -15.98
N TRP A 213 5.66 12.16 -15.98
CA TRP A 213 5.37 13.54 -15.58
C TRP A 213 5.44 14.45 -16.81
N ILE A 214 4.36 15.20 -17.06
CA ILE A 214 4.22 16.06 -18.24
C ILE A 214 4.95 17.39 -17.99
N LYS A 215 5.91 17.69 -18.86
CA LYS A 215 6.69 18.93 -18.85
C LYS A 215 5.88 20.13 -19.35
N PRO A 216 6.33 21.38 -19.07
CA PRO A 216 5.66 22.59 -19.57
C PRO A 216 5.53 22.69 -21.09
N ASP A 217 6.42 22.05 -21.84
CA ASP A 217 6.41 22.00 -23.31
C ASP A 217 5.38 20.99 -23.90
N GLY A 218 4.70 20.21 -23.05
CA GLY A 218 3.74 19.19 -23.45
C GLY A 218 4.32 17.79 -23.67
N THR A 219 5.65 17.65 -23.66
CA THR A 219 6.34 16.34 -23.67
C THR A 219 6.42 15.78 -22.24
N PHE A 220 7.09 14.65 -21.99
CA PHE A 220 7.16 14.06 -20.65
C PHE A 220 8.54 13.52 -20.27
N ASN A 221 8.74 13.29 -18.97
CA ASN A 221 9.82 12.46 -18.43
C ASN A 221 9.24 11.21 -17.76
N TYR A 222 9.94 10.08 -17.89
CA TYR A 222 9.73 8.93 -17.03
C TYR A 222 10.30 9.22 -15.65
N VAL A 223 9.56 8.86 -14.61
CA VAL A 223 9.93 9.17 -13.23
C VAL A 223 9.76 8.00 -12.27
N GLN A 224 10.65 7.91 -11.29
CA GLN A 224 10.47 7.10 -10.08
C GLN A 224 10.54 7.98 -8.84
N ILE A 225 9.59 7.79 -7.91
CA ILE A 225 9.47 8.62 -6.70
C ILE A 225 10.02 7.86 -5.49
N HIS A 226 10.80 8.55 -4.66
CA HIS A 226 11.47 8.00 -3.48
C HIS A 226 11.14 8.86 -2.25
N LEU A 227 10.62 8.23 -1.21
CA LEU A 227 10.33 8.85 0.09
C LEU A 227 11.38 8.36 1.08
N LYS A 228 12.29 9.24 1.51
CA LYS A 228 13.38 8.90 2.44
C LYS A 228 12.99 9.32 3.85
N THR A 229 12.97 8.38 4.79
CA THR A 229 12.69 8.69 6.21
C THR A 229 13.75 9.64 6.75
N ASP A 230 13.31 10.71 7.42
CA ASP A 230 14.19 11.65 8.11
C ASP A 230 14.60 11.12 9.51
N GLN A 231 13.99 10.02 9.98
CA GLN A 231 14.29 9.36 11.26
C GLN A 231 15.42 8.33 11.13
N GLY A 232 15.89 8.08 9.90
CA GLY A 232 16.86 7.04 9.59
C GLY A 232 16.22 5.65 9.48
N ASN A 233 16.73 4.84 8.55
CA ASN A 233 16.26 3.45 8.40
C ASN A 233 16.73 2.61 9.58
N LYS A 234 15.80 1.86 10.19
CA LYS A 234 16.07 0.95 11.31
C LYS A 234 15.26 -0.32 11.17
N THR A 235 15.87 -1.46 11.46
CA THR A 235 15.30 -2.80 11.28
C THR A 235 15.46 -3.63 12.54
N LEU A 236 14.63 -4.66 12.67
CA LEU A 236 14.71 -5.73 13.65
C LEU A 236 15.41 -6.94 13.02
N THR A 237 16.15 -7.68 13.83
CA THR A 237 16.52 -9.06 13.52
C THR A 237 15.29 -9.96 13.55
N ASN A 238 15.42 -11.19 13.05
CA ASN A 238 14.31 -12.14 13.00
C ASN A 238 13.80 -12.55 14.39
N GLU A 239 14.71 -12.66 15.36
CA GLU A 239 14.37 -12.98 16.75
C GLU A 239 13.60 -11.83 17.40
N GLU A 240 14.10 -10.60 17.30
CA GLU A 240 13.43 -9.42 17.86
C GLU A 240 12.04 -9.23 17.24
N ALA A 241 11.91 -9.43 15.91
CA ALA A 241 10.61 -9.36 15.23
C ALA A 241 9.63 -10.44 15.72
N GLY A 242 10.12 -11.66 15.98
CA GLY A 242 9.33 -12.76 16.52
C GLY A 242 8.90 -12.53 17.97
N GLU A 243 9.81 -12.06 18.83
CA GLU A 243 9.52 -11.66 20.20
C GLU A 243 8.47 -10.54 20.25
N LEU A 244 8.60 -9.55 19.37
CA LEU A 244 7.65 -8.46 19.28
C LEU A 244 6.29 -8.90 18.74
N SER A 245 6.27 -9.84 17.79
CA SER A 245 5.01 -10.42 17.30
C SER A 245 4.21 -11.10 18.41
N ASN A 246 4.90 -11.69 19.39
CA ASN A 246 4.29 -12.36 20.54
C ASN A 246 3.93 -11.41 21.68
N SER A 247 4.79 -10.44 21.98
CA SER A 247 4.63 -9.53 23.12
C SER A 247 3.79 -8.30 22.82
N ASN A 248 3.84 -7.78 21.59
CA ASN A 248 3.06 -6.63 21.13
C ASN A 248 2.80 -6.69 19.61
N PRO A 249 1.73 -7.38 19.16
CA PRO A 249 1.38 -7.49 17.74
C PRO A 249 0.96 -6.14 17.10
N ASP A 250 0.81 -5.08 17.89
CA ASP A 250 0.40 -3.74 17.47
C ASP A 250 1.53 -2.70 17.57
N TRP A 251 2.78 -3.15 17.68
CA TRP A 251 3.93 -2.27 17.92
C TRP A 251 4.06 -1.11 16.92
N HIS A 252 3.93 -1.34 15.61
CA HIS A 252 4.11 -0.26 14.63
C HIS A 252 2.96 0.74 14.68
N THR A 253 1.75 0.25 14.94
CA THR A 253 0.55 1.06 15.16
C THR A 253 0.72 1.95 16.38
N GLN A 254 1.13 1.36 17.51
CA GLN A 254 1.38 2.05 18.77
C GLN A 254 2.52 3.08 18.63
N ASP A 255 3.64 2.71 18.01
CA ASP A 255 4.78 3.60 17.79
C ASP A 255 4.38 4.85 17.00
N LEU A 256 3.66 4.68 15.89
CA LEU A 256 3.20 5.80 15.07
C LEU A 256 2.26 6.72 15.86
N PHE A 257 1.24 6.14 16.50
CA PHE A 257 0.23 6.89 17.22
C PHE A 257 0.85 7.71 18.37
N GLN A 258 1.66 7.05 19.20
CA GLN A 258 2.27 7.69 20.37
C GLN A 258 3.35 8.69 19.99
N ALA A 259 4.11 8.49 18.89
CA ALA A 259 5.05 9.48 18.42
C ALA A 259 4.33 10.80 18.05
N ILE A 260 3.19 10.71 17.36
CA ILE A 260 2.39 11.88 17.00
C ILE A 260 1.80 12.57 18.24
N GLU A 261 1.27 11.81 19.21
CA GLU A 261 0.78 12.37 20.48
C GLU A 261 1.87 13.12 21.25
N ARG A 262 3.11 12.64 21.21
CA ARG A 262 4.27 13.29 21.85
C ARG A 262 4.85 14.47 21.05
N GLY A 263 4.32 14.79 19.88
CA GLY A 263 4.88 15.83 19.00
C GLY A 263 6.14 15.40 18.23
N GLU A 264 6.51 14.12 18.26
CA GLU A 264 7.63 13.52 17.51
C GLU A 264 7.19 13.18 16.07
N TYR A 265 6.72 14.20 15.34
CA TYR A 265 6.10 14.03 14.03
C TYR A 265 7.06 13.40 13.02
N PRO A 266 6.79 12.18 12.50
CA PRO A 266 7.63 11.60 11.48
C PRO A 266 7.46 12.34 10.15
N SER A 267 8.56 12.44 9.42
CA SER A 267 8.66 13.09 8.12
C SER A 267 9.53 12.31 7.15
N TRP A 268 9.23 12.51 5.87
CA TRP A 268 9.96 11.93 4.76
C TRP A 268 10.30 12.99 3.72
N THR A 269 11.57 13.07 3.36
CA THR A 269 12.03 13.88 2.23
C THR A 269 11.74 13.15 0.92
N CYS A 270 11.08 13.84 -0.01
CA CYS A 270 10.64 13.33 -1.30
C CYS A 270 11.65 13.65 -2.39
N TYR A 271 12.00 12.64 -3.17
CA TYR A 271 12.92 12.72 -4.29
C TYR A 271 12.32 12.08 -5.54
N VAL A 272 12.81 12.50 -6.70
CA VAL A 272 12.46 11.95 -8.00
C VAL A 272 13.73 11.59 -8.77
N GLN A 273 13.71 10.43 -9.44
CA GLN A 273 14.63 10.11 -10.53
C GLN A 273 13.93 10.39 -11.85
N THR A 274 14.63 10.94 -12.83
CA THR A 274 14.05 11.33 -14.13
C THR A 274 14.85 10.75 -15.28
N LEU A 275 14.17 10.14 -16.24
CA LEU A 275 14.71 9.76 -17.54
C LEU A 275 13.86 10.41 -18.64
N SER A 276 14.52 11.06 -19.60
CA SER A 276 13.87 11.41 -20.86
C SER A 276 13.48 10.14 -21.62
N PRO A 277 12.51 10.22 -22.54
CA PRO A 277 12.14 9.06 -23.35
C PRO A 277 13.32 8.46 -24.12
N GLU A 278 14.18 9.31 -24.72
CA GLU A 278 15.38 8.87 -25.46
C GLU A 278 16.44 8.20 -24.56
N GLN A 279 16.52 8.60 -23.29
CA GLN A 279 17.37 7.92 -22.32
C GLN A 279 16.79 6.56 -21.94
N ALA A 280 15.46 6.46 -21.78
CA ALA A 280 14.79 5.21 -21.44
C ALA A 280 14.95 4.14 -22.53
N GLU A 281 14.90 4.50 -23.82
CA GLU A 281 15.15 3.58 -24.94
C GLU A 281 16.55 2.93 -24.90
N LYS A 282 17.54 3.69 -24.41
CA LYS A 282 18.95 3.26 -24.34
C LYS A 282 19.32 2.70 -22.96
N PHE A 283 18.39 2.75 -22.01
CA PHE A 283 18.67 2.34 -20.65
C PHE A 283 18.76 0.81 -20.57
N ARG A 284 19.78 0.31 -19.86
CA ARG A 284 20.01 -1.14 -19.74
C ARG A 284 18.79 -1.88 -19.20
N TRP A 285 18.09 -1.26 -18.25
CA TRP A 285 16.94 -1.85 -17.59
C TRP A 285 15.66 -1.38 -18.26
N ASN A 286 14.75 -2.30 -18.56
CA ASN A 286 13.43 -1.92 -19.02
C ASN A 286 12.74 -1.08 -17.93
N VAL A 287 12.41 0.17 -18.25
CA VAL A 287 11.76 1.11 -17.33
C VAL A 287 10.34 0.67 -16.93
N PHE A 288 9.75 -0.28 -17.66
CA PHE A 288 8.44 -0.88 -17.36
C PHE A 288 8.53 -2.18 -16.54
N ASP A 289 9.75 -2.64 -16.20
CA ASP A 289 9.94 -3.84 -15.38
C ASP A 289 10.05 -3.50 -13.89
N LEU A 290 8.95 -3.73 -13.16
CA LEU A 290 8.83 -3.53 -11.71
C LEU A 290 9.84 -4.32 -10.86
N THR A 291 10.56 -5.29 -11.45
CA THR A 291 11.61 -6.05 -10.74
C THR A 291 12.98 -5.36 -10.77
N LYS A 292 13.09 -4.19 -11.43
CA LYS A 292 14.34 -3.44 -11.63
C LYS A 292 14.33 -2.08 -10.96
N VAL A 293 15.49 -1.67 -10.44
CA VAL A 293 15.76 -0.30 -9.99
C VAL A 293 16.59 0.47 -11.00
N TRP A 294 16.51 1.79 -10.96
CA TRP A 294 17.46 2.68 -11.64
C TRP A 294 18.62 2.99 -10.69
N PRO A 295 19.85 2.54 -10.97
CA PRO A 295 20.98 2.79 -10.08
C PRO A 295 21.17 4.29 -9.83
N GLN A 296 21.25 4.70 -8.57
CA GLN A 296 21.36 6.12 -8.21
C GLN A 296 22.66 6.78 -8.70
N SER A 297 23.68 5.99 -9.02
CA SER A 297 24.92 6.47 -9.66
C SER A 297 24.73 6.85 -11.13
N GLU A 298 23.69 6.33 -11.78
CA GLU A 298 23.35 6.59 -13.19
C GLU A 298 22.20 7.60 -13.31
N VAL A 299 21.20 7.47 -12.44
CA VAL A 299 20.04 8.37 -12.38
C VAL A 299 19.94 8.94 -10.96
N PRO A 300 20.53 10.11 -10.67
CA PRO A 300 20.58 10.66 -9.32
C PRO A 300 19.20 11.08 -8.79
N LEU A 301 19.08 11.15 -7.47
CA LEU A 301 17.88 11.64 -6.80
C LEU A 301 17.85 13.17 -6.80
N ARG A 302 16.76 13.76 -7.30
CA ARG A 302 16.45 15.19 -7.18
C ARG A 302 15.39 15.42 -6.10
N ARG A 303 15.70 16.22 -5.08
CA ARG A 303 14.74 16.58 -4.02
C ARG A 303 13.66 17.51 -4.58
N PHE A 304 12.43 17.38 -4.10
CA PHE A 304 11.34 18.28 -4.51
C PHE A 304 10.36 18.65 -3.39
N GLY A 305 10.33 17.90 -2.30
CA GLY A 305 9.42 18.21 -1.20
C GLY A 305 9.68 17.39 0.04
N ARG A 306 8.84 17.59 1.05
CA ARG A 306 8.82 16.83 2.29
C ARG A 306 7.40 16.73 2.78
N PHE A 307 7.01 15.60 3.36
CA PHE A 307 5.79 15.55 4.14
C PHE A 307 6.04 15.14 5.57
N THR A 308 5.16 15.60 6.46
CA THR A 308 5.18 15.36 7.90
C THR A 308 3.81 14.88 8.35
N LEU A 309 3.75 13.80 9.12
CA LEU A 309 2.52 13.29 9.72
C LEU A 309 2.40 13.84 11.14
N ASN A 310 1.31 14.59 11.40
CA ASN A 310 1.17 15.40 12.61
C ASN A 310 -0.19 15.29 13.30
N LYS A 311 -1.11 14.46 12.79
CA LYS A 311 -2.42 14.23 13.41
C LYS A 311 -2.86 12.77 13.30
N ASN A 312 -3.19 12.17 14.44
CA ASN A 312 -3.80 10.84 14.50
C ASN A 312 -5.26 10.88 13.99
N PRO A 313 -5.80 9.76 13.49
CA PRO A 313 -7.24 9.64 13.23
C PRO A 313 -8.03 9.78 14.53
N GLU A 314 -9.21 10.38 14.45
CA GLU A 314 -10.17 10.44 15.55
C GLU A 314 -10.91 9.10 15.70
N ASN A 315 -11.18 8.41 14.58
CA ASN A 315 -11.74 7.06 14.53
C ASN A 315 -11.03 6.19 13.49
N TYR A 316 -10.33 5.15 13.95
CA TYR A 316 -9.59 4.25 13.08
C TYR A 316 -10.46 3.61 11.98
N PHE A 317 -11.69 3.20 12.30
CA PHE A 317 -12.55 2.52 11.32
C PHE A 317 -12.98 3.49 10.21
N ALA A 318 -13.54 4.63 10.58
CA ALA A 318 -14.05 5.62 9.62
C ALA A 318 -12.94 6.23 8.74
N GLU A 319 -11.72 6.36 9.28
CA GLU A 319 -10.66 7.12 8.62
C GLU A 319 -9.56 6.23 8.02
N ILE A 320 -9.17 5.13 8.68
CA ILE A 320 -8.07 4.28 8.20
C ILE A 320 -8.60 2.99 7.57
N GLU A 321 -9.58 2.32 8.19
CA GLU A 321 -10.16 1.11 7.61
C GLU A 321 -10.93 1.44 6.33
N GLN A 322 -11.72 2.52 6.31
CA GLN A 322 -12.52 2.92 5.15
C GLN A 322 -11.75 3.75 4.09
N ALA A 323 -10.49 4.10 4.33
CA ALA A 323 -9.67 4.76 3.31
C ALA A 323 -9.51 3.90 2.04
N ALA A 324 -9.62 4.52 0.87
CA ALA A 324 -9.52 3.88 -0.42
C ALA A 324 -8.44 4.60 -1.25
N PHE A 325 -7.38 3.87 -1.61
CA PHE A 325 -6.24 4.38 -2.36
C PHE A 325 -6.17 3.68 -3.71
N ALA A 326 -6.01 4.38 -4.83
CA ALA A 326 -5.90 3.75 -6.13
C ALA A 326 -4.82 4.40 -7.00
N PRO A 327 -3.91 3.63 -7.66
CA PRO A 327 -2.93 4.21 -8.57
C PRO A 327 -3.54 4.94 -9.79
N SER A 328 -4.82 4.71 -10.07
CA SER A 328 -5.59 5.42 -11.10
C SER A 328 -6.17 6.76 -10.62
N HIS A 329 -6.09 7.10 -9.33
CA HIS A 329 -6.39 8.44 -8.84
C HIS A 329 -5.17 9.33 -9.11
N LEU A 330 -5.17 9.93 -10.30
CA LEU A 330 -4.14 10.82 -10.82
C LEU A 330 -4.69 12.24 -10.98
N VAL A 331 -3.77 13.20 -11.13
CA VAL A 331 -4.06 14.61 -11.37
C VAL A 331 -3.39 15.06 -12.66
N PRO A 332 -3.83 16.18 -13.28
CA PRO A 332 -3.19 16.73 -14.46
C PRO A 332 -1.66 16.83 -14.31
N GLY A 333 -0.93 16.36 -15.33
CA GLY A 333 0.52 16.30 -15.33
C GLY A 333 1.12 14.97 -14.87
N VAL A 334 0.30 14.01 -14.40
CA VAL A 334 0.73 12.63 -14.08
C VAL A 334 0.02 11.63 -14.96
N GLU A 335 0.78 10.71 -15.55
CA GLU A 335 0.24 9.58 -16.29
C GLU A 335 0.90 8.26 -15.83
N PRO A 336 0.20 7.12 -15.90
CA PRO A 336 0.83 5.84 -15.70
C PRO A 336 1.73 5.50 -16.90
N SER A 337 2.84 4.79 -16.66
CA SER A 337 3.63 4.20 -17.74
C SER A 337 3.00 2.90 -18.26
N ALA A 338 3.60 2.31 -19.29
CA ALA A 338 3.22 1.00 -19.82
C ALA A 338 3.70 -0.20 -18.95
N ASP A 339 4.15 0.02 -17.72
CA ASP A 339 4.39 -1.07 -16.76
C ASP A 339 3.13 -1.95 -16.64
N PRO A 340 3.21 -3.24 -17.04
CA PRO A 340 2.03 -4.10 -17.14
C PRO A 340 1.40 -4.38 -15.76
N VAL A 341 2.19 -4.36 -14.69
CA VAL A 341 1.67 -4.48 -13.32
C VAL A 341 0.95 -3.20 -12.92
N LEU A 342 1.52 -2.03 -13.20
CA LEU A 342 0.83 -0.75 -12.95
C LEU A 342 -0.50 -0.70 -13.71
N GLN A 343 -0.51 -1.05 -14.99
CA GLN A 343 -1.71 -1.06 -15.84
C GLN A 343 -2.85 -1.89 -15.23
N ALA A 344 -2.57 -3.11 -14.75
CA ALA A 344 -3.58 -3.94 -14.10
C ALA A 344 -4.07 -3.34 -12.76
N ARG A 345 -3.18 -2.66 -12.01
CA ARG A 345 -3.54 -2.00 -10.76
C ARG A 345 -4.49 -0.81 -10.98
N LEU A 346 -4.46 -0.15 -12.14
CA LEU A 346 -5.41 0.94 -12.47
C LEU A 346 -6.87 0.47 -12.39
N PHE A 347 -7.13 -0.78 -12.79
CA PHE A 347 -8.44 -1.44 -12.69
C PHE A 347 -8.72 -2.02 -11.30
N SER A 348 -7.78 -2.79 -10.76
CA SER A 348 -8.03 -3.65 -9.60
C SER A 348 -8.44 -2.88 -8.34
N TYR A 349 -7.85 -1.70 -8.10
CA TYR A 349 -8.11 -0.93 -6.89
C TYR A 349 -9.53 -0.33 -6.85
N PRO A 350 -9.99 0.43 -7.85
CA PRO A 350 -11.39 0.87 -7.88
C PRO A 350 -12.40 -0.28 -7.81
N ASP A 351 -12.10 -1.41 -8.44
CA ASP A 351 -12.98 -2.60 -8.38
C ASP A 351 -13.12 -3.16 -6.96
N THR A 352 -12.00 -3.43 -6.29
CA THR A 352 -12.06 -3.96 -4.91
C THR A 352 -12.64 -2.94 -3.91
N HIS A 353 -12.54 -1.64 -4.18
CA HIS A 353 -13.24 -0.61 -3.38
C HIS A 353 -14.75 -0.76 -3.45
N ARG A 354 -15.32 -1.00 -4.66
CA ARG A 354 -16.77 -1.20 -4.84
C ARG A 354 -17.28 -2.41 -4.07
N HIS A 355 -16.50 -3.50 -4.04
CA HIS A 355 -16.82 -4.68 -3.24
C HIS A 355 -16.70 -4.41 -1.73
N ARG A 356 -15.59 -3.82 -1.28
CA ARG A 356 -15.26 -3.69 0.15
C ARG A 356 -16.08 -2.60 0.86
N LEU A 357 -16.38 -1.51 0.17
CA LEU A 357 -16.96 -0.29 0.76
C LEU A 357 -18.30 0.11 0.12
N GLY A 358 -18.66 -0.48 -1.02
CA GLY A 358 -19.84 -0.11 -1.80
C GLY A 358 -19.54 0.85 -2.94
N VAL A 359 -20.53 1.02 -3.83
CA VAL A 359 -20.37 1.76 -5.09
C VAL A 359 -20.09 3.25 -4.90
N ASN A 360 -20.57 3.84 -3.81
CA ASN A 360 -20.41 5.26 -3.47
C ASN A 360 -19.29 5.52 -2.44
N TYR A 361 -18.27 4.66 -2.36
CA TYR A 361 -17.18 4.78 -1.36
C TYR A 361 -16.43 6.13 -1.38
N GLN A 362 -16.48 6.85 -2.50
CA GLN A 362 -15.90 8.20 -2.63
C GLN A 362 -16.63 9.26 -1.80
N GLN A 363 -17.86 8.98 -1.36
CA GLN A 363 -18.65 9.85 -0.48
C GLN A 363 -18.33 9.62 1.01
N ILE A 364 -17.55 8.59 1.34
CA ILE A 364 -17.03 8.41 2.71
C ILE A 364 -16.04 9.54 2.99
N PRO A 365 -16.14 10.27 4.13
CA PRO A 365 -15.41 11.52 4.34
C PRO A 365 -13.91 11.51 4.03
N VAL A 366 -13.18 10.45 4.45
CA VAL A 366 -11.74 10.35 4.19
C VAL A 366 -11.38 10.22 2.70
N ASN A 367 -12.32 9.76 1.87
CA ASN A 367 -12.12 9.55 0.43
C ASN A 367 -12.59 10.73 -0.42
N CYS A 368 -13.35 11.67 0.15
CA CYS A 368 -13.90 12.81 -0.56
C CYS A 368 -12.77 13.71 -1.12
N PRO A 369 -12.79 14.08 -2.41
CA PRO A 369 -11.95 15.14 -2.92
C PRO A 369 -12.43 16.52 -2.44
N LEU A 370 -11.55 17.53 -2.47
CA LEU A 370 -11.92 18.91 -2.11
C LEU A 370 -13.00 19.46 -3.04
N HIS A 371 -12.84 19.20 -4.34
CA HIS A 371 -13.74 19.65 -5.39
C HIS A 371 -14.15 18.47 -6.26
N ALA A 372 -15.44 18.12 -6.26
CA ALA A 372 -16.01 17.16 -7.20
C ALA A 372 -17.38 17.62 -7.67
N PHE A 373 -17.57 17.58 -8.99
CA PHE A 373 -18.85 17.83 -9.63
C PHE A 373 -18.97 16.92 -10.86
N ASN A 374 -19.65 15.79 -10.71
CA ASN A 374 -19.82 14.79 -11.79
C ASN A 374 -21.29 14.34 -11.92
N PRO A 375 -22.21 15.20 -12.39
CA PRO A 375 -23.65 14.95 -12.36
C PRO A 375 -24.12 13.74 -13.20
N TYR A 376 -23.24 13.12 -13.98
CA TYR A 376 -23.53 11.93 -14.78
C TYR A 376 -23.44 10.63 -13.98
N GLN A 377 -22.82 10.64 -12.79
CA GLN A 377 -22.81 9.51 -11.86
C GLN A 377 -23.86 9.76 -10.78
N ARG A 378 -24.86 8.87 -10.69
CA ARG A 378 -26.05 9.03 -9.82
C ARG A 378 -26.42 7.73 -9.14
N ASP A 379 -27.24 7.87 -8.10
CA ASP A 379 -27.88 6.78 -7.37
C ASP A 379 -26.86 5.82 -6.73
N GLY A 380 -27.19 4.53 -6.68
CA GLY A 380 -26.37 3.50 -6.04
C GLY A 380 -26.55 3.42 -4.52
N ALA A 381 -26.12 2.30 -3.95
CA ALA A 381 -26.22 2.07 -2.50
C ALA A 381 -25.49 3.18 -1.72
N MET A 382 -26.12 3.66 -0.64
CA MET A 382 -25.59 4.72 0.24
C MET A 382 -25.19 6.01 -0.50
N ALA A 383 -26.02 6.49 -1.42
CA ALA A 383 -25.90 7.86 -1.94
C ALA A 383 -26.31 8.87 -0.85
N VAL A 384 -25.33 9.54 -0.24
CA VAL A 384 -25.52 10.40 0.96
C VAL A 384 -25.21 11.88 0.71
N ASN A 385 -24.66 12.24 -0.45
CA ASN A 385 -24.27 13.61 -0.79
C ASN A 385 -25.38 14.44 -1.49
N GLY A 386 -26.64 14.00 -1.40
CA GLY A 386 -27.77 14.63 -2.09
C GLY A 386 -27.90 14.31 -3.59
N ASN A 387 -27.03 13.44 -4.14
CA ASN A 387 -27.14 12.86 -5.48
C ASN A 387 -27.31 13.90 -6.60
N TYR A 388 -26.63 15.05 -6.46
CA TYR A 388 -26.72 16.20 -7.36
C TYR A 388 -28.13 16.77 -7.57
N GLY A 389 -29.11 16.46 -6.73
CA GLY A 389 -30.48 16.98 -6.83
C GLY A 389 -31.08 16.81 -8.23
N ALA A 390 -31.64 17.90 -8.77
CA ALA A 390 -32.28 17.93 -10.09
C ALA A 390 -31.32 18.15 -11.29
N ASN A 391 -30.00 18.08 -11.10
CA ASN A 391 -29.07 18.29 -12.20
C ASN A 391 -29.30 17.29 -13.35
N PRO A 392 -29.26 17.72 -14.63
CA PRO A 392 -29.29 16.79 -15.76
C PRO A 392 -28.10 15.81 -15.70
N ALA A 393 -28.39 14.51 -15.85
CA ALA A 393 -27.36 13.44 -15.86
C ALA A 393 -26.75 13.21 -17.25
N TYR A 394 -26.74 14.24 -18.10
CA TYR A 394 -26.21 14.22 -19.47
C TYR A 394 -25.74 15.63 -19.88
N PRO A 395 -24.96 15.80 -20.97
CA PRO A 395 -24.62 17.11 -21.51
C PRO A 395 -25.88 17.87 -21.94
N SER A 396 -26.33 18.82 -21.11
CA SER A 396 -27.63 19.47 -21.24
C SER A 396 -27.48 20.96 -21.45
N SER A 397 -28.31 21.55 -22.31
CA SER A 397 -28.40 23.00 -22.49
C SER A 397 -29.06 23.72 -21.31
N PHE A 398 -29.75 23.01 -20.41
CA PHE A 398 -30.40 23.61 -19.24
C PHE A 398 -29.41 24.06 -18.16
N ARG A 399 -28.20 23.48 -18.14
CA ARG A 399 -27.12 23.88 -17.23
C ARG A 399 -25.78 23.72 -17.92
N ALA A 400 -25.16 24.84 -18.28
CA ALA A 400 -23.82 24.85 -18.84
C ALA A 400 -22.78 24.33 -17.83
N MET A 401 -21.74 23.66 -18.33
CA MET A 401 -20.58 23.19 -17.56
C MET A 401 -19.30 23.57 -18.29
N ASN A 402 -18.27 23.90 -17.51
CA ASN A 402 -16.94 24.15 -18.02
C ASN A 402 -16.15 22.84 -18.04
N PHE A 403 -15.40 22.61 -19.11
CA PHE A 403 -14.53 21.46 -19.28
C PHE A 403 -13.10 21.96 -19.47
N GLU A 404 -12.22 21.64 -18.54
CA GLU A 404 -10.81 22.00 -18.64
C GLU A 404 -10.08 21.01 -19.55
N PRO A 405 -9.33 21.48 -20.57
CA PRO A 405 -8.58 20.59 -21.44
C PRO A 405 -7.35 20.04 -20.71
N VAL A 406 -7.44 18.80 -20.22
CA VAL A 406 -6.29 18.04 -19.74
C VAL A 406 -5.72 17.26 -20.91
N LYS A 407 -4.68 17.79 -21.55
CA LYS A 407 -4.02 17.12 -22.68
C LYS A 407 -3.11 16.02 -22.17
N ALA A 408 -3.33 14.80 -22.64
CA ALA A 408 -2.35 13.73 -22.49
C ALA A 408 -1.14 14.00 -23.40
N SER A 409 0.06 13.61 -22.98
CA SER A 409 1.22 13.67 -23.87
C SER A 409 1.17 12.52 -24.86
N GLN A 410 1.29 12.83 -26.15
CA GLN A 410 1.20 11.85 -27.25
C GLN A 410 2.57 11.49 -27.84
N GLU A 411 3.63 12.16 -27.40
CA GLU A 411 4.97 11.99 -27.98
C GLU A 411 5.67 10.78 -27.33
N HIS A 412 6.48 10.02 -28.08
CA HIS A 412 7.19 8.78 -27.70
C HIS A 412 6.41 7.45 -27.75
N GLU A 413 5.14 7.38 -27.35
CA GLU A 413 4.40 6.09 -27.28
C GLU A 413 3.69 5.70 -28.59
N ASN A 414 4.45 5.56 -29.67
CA ASN A 414 3.95 5.04 -30.94
C ASN A 414 3.96 3.50 -30.93
N TRP A 415 2.81 2.89 -30.63
CA TRP A 415 2.68 1.43 -30.57
C TRP A 415 2.54 0.82 -31.97
N VAL A 416 3.48 -0.05 -32.35
CA VAL A 416 3.38 -0.92 -33.53
C VAL A 416 3.58 -2.37 -33.07
N GLY A 417 2.59 -3.23 -33.29
CA GLY A 417 2.68 -4.63 -32.91
C GLY A 417 1.38 -5.41 -33.11
N ALA A 418 1.46 -6.74 -32.98
CA ALA A 418 0.30 -7.60 -32.88
C ALA A 418 -0.11 -7.79 -31.42
N VAL A 419 -1.39 -8.02 -31.18
CA VAL A 419 -1.87 -8.47 -29.87
C VAL A 419 -1.31 -9.87 -29.60
N ILE A 420 -0.61 -10.05 -28.47
CA ILE A 420 0.00 -11.32 -28.06
C ILE A 420 -0.35 -11.67 -26.61
N SER A 421 -0.25 -12.96 -26.29
CA SER A 421 -0.44 -13.51 -24.93
C SER A 421 0.79 -14.30 -24.52
N GLN A 422 1.85 -13.62 -24.08
CA GLN A 422 3.11 -14.22 -23.65
C GLN A 422 3.59 -13.60 -22.33
N GLN A 423 4.24 -14.41 -21.50
CA GLN A 423 4.93 -13.92 -20.31
C GLN A 423 6.30 -13.36 -20.68
N ILE A 424 6.80 -12.41 -19.87
CA ILE A 424 8.18 -11.93 -20.01
C ILE A 424 9.14 -13.02 -19.51
N PRO A 425 9.99 -13.61 -20.39
CA PRO A 425 10.84 -14.74 -20.02
C PRO A 425 11.89 -14.32 -18.98
N VAL A 426 12.21 -15.22 -18.07
CA VAL A 426 13.31 -15.02 -17.11
C VAL A 426 14.66 -15.25 -17.81
N THR A 427 15.58 -14.31 -17.66
CA THR A 427 16.94 -14.36 -18.21
C THR A 427 17.98 -14.19 -17.11
N ASP A 428 19.27 -14.31 -17.43
CA ASP A 428 20.34 -14.09 -16.44
C ASP A 428 20.44 -12.63 -15.96
N GLU A 429 19.95 -11.67 -16.76
CA GLU A 429 19.87 -10.26 -16.36
C GLU A 429 18.97 -10.05 -15.12
N ASP A 430 18.00 -10.93 -14.89
CA ASP A 430 17.09 -10.85 -13.74
C ASP A 430 17.79 -11.10 -12.40
N PHE A 431 18.97 -11.70 -12.42
CA PHE A 431 19.75 -12.04 -11.21
C PHE A 431 20.83 -11.00 -10.91
N VAL A 432 21.16 -10.10 -11.86
CA VAL A 432 22.25 -9.13 -11.72
C VAL A 432 21.99 -8.16 -10.57
N GLN A 433 20.79 -7.57 -10.50
CA GLN A 433 20.47 -6.61 -9.44
C GLN A 433 20.28 -7.28 -8.07
N ALA A 434 19.76 -8.52 -8.04
CA ALA A 434 19.70 -9.32 -6.82
C ALA A 434 21.10 -9.59 -6.23
N ASN A 435 22.08 -9.93 -7.09
CA ASN A 435 23.47 -10.12 -6.68
C ASN A 435 24.14 -8.79 -6.28
N ALA A 436 23.78 -7.68 -6.94
CA ALA A 436 24.23 -6.35 -6.52
C ALA A 436 23.73 -6.03 -5.10
N LEU A 437 22.48 -6.34 -4.78
CA LEU A 437 21.95 -6.19 -3.41
C LEU A 437 22.68 -7.09 -2.42
N TRP A 438 22.99 -8.33 -2.77
CA TRP A 438 23.81 -9.20 -1.93
C TRP A 438 25.17 -8.57 -1.55
N ARG A 439 25.84 -7.92 -2.52
CA ARG A 439 27.09 -7.18 -2.28
C ARG A 439 26.86 -5.94 -1.41
N VAL A 440 25.73 -5.25 -1.58
CA VAL A 440 25.35 -4.10 -0.72
C VAL A 440 25.15 -4.54 0.73
N LEU A 441 24.46 -5.67 0.97
CA LEU A 441 24.30 -6.23 2.32
C LEU A 441 25.67 -6.52 2.96
N GLY A 442 26.65 -7.00 2.18
CA GLY A 442 28.00 -7.27 2.66
C GLY A 442 28.79 -6.03 3.11
N ARG A 443 28.30 -4.81 2.84
CA ARG A 443 28.92 -3.57 3.33
C ARG A 443 28.59 -3.27 4.79
N THR A 444 27.56 -3.91 5.33
CA THR A 444 27.16 -3.76 6.73
C THR A 444 27.40 -5.10 7.44
N PRO A 445 28.27 -5.15 8.48
CA PRO A 445 28.54 -6.38 9.20
C PRO A 445 27.26 -7.08 9.69
N GLY A 446 27.18 -8.40 9.53
CA GLY A 446 26.07 -9.23 10.01
C GLY A 446 24.86 -9.30 9.07
N GLN A 447 24.69 -8.38 8.10
CA GLN A 447 23.50 -8.37 7.24
C GLN A 447 23.44 -9.57 6.27
N GLN A 448 24.59 -10.06 5.80
CA GLN A 448 24.63 -11.28 4.97
C GLN A 448 24.36 -12.54 5.81
N GLU A 449 24.82 -12.57 7.06
CA GLU A 449 24.57 -13.65 8.00
C GLU A 449 23.09 -13.71 8.37
N ASN A 450 22.49 -12.57 8.69
CA ASN A 450 21.06 -12.45 8.97
C ASN A 450 20.24 -12.90 7.77
N PHE A 451 20.58 -12.49 6.55
CA PHE A 451 19.89 -12.94 5.35
C PHE A 451 19.87 -14.47 5.23
N VAL A 452 21.03 -15.12 5.34
CA VAL A 452 21.14 -16.59 5.25
C VAL A 452 20.33 -17.25 6.36
N LYS A 453 20.41 -16.72 7.59
CA LYS A 453 19.65 -17.20 8.74
C LYS A 453 18.14 -17.11 8.46
N ASN A 454 17.65 -15.93 8.08
CA ASN A 454 16.24 -15.64 7.81
C ASN A 454 15.66 -16.58 6.75
N VAL A 455 16.37 -16.81 5.65
CA VAL A 455 15.95 -17.79 4.64
C VAL A 455 15.93 -19.20 5.23
N SER A 456 17.01 -19.62 5.89
CA SER A 456 17.20 -21.00 6.33
C SER A 456 16.19 -21.46 7.41
N VAL A 457 15.77 -20.56 8.30
CA VAL A 457 14.76 -20.87 9.33
C VAL A 457 13.35 -20.93 8.76
N HIS A 458 13.08 -20.24 7.64
CA HIS A 458 11.79 -20.33 6.95
C HIS A 458 11.75 -21.57 6.04
N LEU A 459 12.81 -21.79 5.25
CA LEU A 459 12.91 -22.84 4.24
C LEU A 459 13.04 -24.26 4.83
N CYS A 460 13.53 -24.44 6.06
CA CYS A 460 13.64 -25.77 6.66
C CYS A 460 12.28 -26.47 6.81
N ASN A 461 11.20 -25.69 6.92
CA ASN A 461 9.82 -26.18 7.00
C ASN A 461 9.25 -26.69 5.66
N ALA A 462 9.95 -26.46 4.54
CA ALA A 462 9.56 -26.99 3.23
C ALA A 462 10.11 -28.41 3.02
N ASN A 463 9.44 -29.21 2.20
CA ASN A 463 9.87 -30.55 1.81
C ASN A 463 11.18 -30.52 0.99
N GLU A 464 11.88 -31.65 0.96
CA GLU A 464 13.21 -31.74 0.36
C GLU A 464 13.23 -31.32 -1.13
N ARG A 465 12.19 -31.62 -1.90
CA ARG A 465 12.09 -31.25 -3.32
C ARG A 465 12.14 -29.73 -3.48
N VAL A 466 11.28 -29.02 -2.72
CA VAL A 466 11.19 -27.56 -2.75
C VAL A 466 12.49 -26.93 -2.25
N ARG A 467 13.10 -27.48 -1.19
CA ARG A 467 14.40 -27.00 -0.69
C ARG A 467 15.50 -27.10 -1.76
N LYS A 468 15.66 -28.25 -2.40
CA LYS A 468 16.66 -28.46 -3.47
C LYS A 468 16.50 -27.47 -4.62
N GLN A 469 15.27 -27.25 -5.06
CA GLN A 469 14.98 -26.28 -6.12
C GLN A 469 15.32 -24.84 -5.69
N THR A 470 14.98 -24.48 -4.45
CA THR A 470 15.27 -23.16 -3.88
C THR A 470 16.77 -22.89 -3.76
N TYR A 471 17.61 -23.90 -3.48
CA TYR A 471 19.06 -23.75 -3.51
C TYR A 471 19.58 -23.39 -4.91
N GLY A 472 19.01 -24.01 -5.96
CA GLY A 472 19.31 -23.67 -7.35
C GLY A 472 18.96 -22.21 -7.68
N PHE A 473 17.81 -21.74 -7.22
CA PHE A 473 17.39 -20.34 -7.37
C PHE A 473 18.40 -19.36 -6.74
N PHE A 474 18.82 -19.58 -5.48
CA PHE A 474 19.83 -18.71 -4.85
C PHE A 474 21.22 -18.84 -5.49
N THR A 475 21.56 -20.01 -6.05
CA THR A 475 22.81 -20.22 -6.77
C THR A 475 22.89 -19.36 -8.03
N ARG A 476 21.77 -19.16 -8.74
CA ARG A 476 21.70 -18.24 -9.89
C ARG A 476 21.94 -16.78 -9.51
N ILE A 477 21.58 -16.38 -8.29
CA ILE A 477 21.93 -15.06 -7.75
C ILE A 477 23.43 -15.01 -7.44
N ASN A 478 23.90 -15.96 -6.63
CA ASN A 478 25.30 -16.05 -6.22
C ASN A 478 25.62 -17.45 -5.69
N ALA A 479 26.66 -18.10 -6.21
CA ALA A 479 27.02 -19.47 -5.82
C ALA A 479 27.35 -19.63 -4.33
N ILE A 480 28.02 -18.64 -3.72
CA ILE A 480 28.35 -18.66 -2.29
C ILE A 480 27.07 -18.51 -1.46
N LEU A 481 26.14 -17.64 -1.89
CA LEU A 481 24.84 -17.48 -1.23
C LEU A 481 24.05 -18.79 -1.23
N GLY A 482 23.93 -19.43 -2.40
CA GLY A 482 23.23 -20.71 -2.55
C GLY A 482 23.78 -21.80 -1.63
N GLU A 483 25.10 -21.97 -1.58
CA GLU A 483 25.75 -22.96 -0.72
C GLU A 483 25.59 -22.62 0.78
N ARG A 484 25.71 -21.34 1.17
CA ARG A 484 25.49 -20.90 2.56
C ARG A 484 24.06 -21.21 3.01
N ILE A 485 23.05 -20.93 2.17
CA ILE A 485 21.64 -21.23 2.47
C ILE A 485 21.39 -22.73 2.57
N LYS A 486 21.93 -23.52 1.64
CA LYS A 486 21.81 -24.98 1.68
C LYS A 486 22.36 -25.56 2.98
N LYS A 487 23.60 -25.21 3.33
CA LYS A 487 24.25 -25.69 4.56
C LYS A 487 23.48 -25.29 5.82
N ALA A 488 23.01 -24.05 5.88
CA ALA A 488 22.25 -23.55 7.03
C ALA A 488 20.87 -24.23 7.15
N THR A 489 20.15 -24.38 6.04
CA THR A 489 18.82 -24.97 6.00
C THR A 489 18.84 -26.44 6.42
N GLU A 490 19.73 -27.26 5.83
CA GLU A 490 19.77 -28.69 6.16
C GLU A 490 20.24 -28.93 7.61
N LYS A 491 21.06 -28.04 8.18
CA LYS A 491 21.38 -28.07 9.61
C LYS A 491 20.15 -27.84 10.50
N ASN A 492 19.21 -26.98 10.09
CA ASN A 492 17.95 -26.75 10.82
C ASN A 492 17.01 -27.95 10.69
N VAL A 493 16.89 -28.55 9.49
CA VAL A 493 16.08 -29.77 9.27
C VAL A 493 16.53 -30.91 10.18
N SER A 494 17.85 -31.16 10.26
CA SER A 494 18.37 -32.20 11.17
C SER A 494 18.06 -31.93 12.65
N ARG A 495 18.01 -30.65 13.06
CA ARG A 495 17.66 -30.27 14.44
C ARG A 495 16.17 -30.46 14.73
N GLU A 496 15.31 -30.19 13.78
CA GLU A 496 13.86 -30.39 13.92
C GLU A 496 13.51 -31.89 13.99
N HIS A 497 14.10 -32.70 13.10
CA HIS A 497 13.93 -34.15 13.15
C HIS A 497 14.47 -34.79 14.45
N ALA A 498 15.45 -34.18 15.11
CA ALA A 498 15.96 -34.66 16.41
C ALA A 498 15.10 -34.22 17.61
N ARG A 499 14.14 -33.31 17.42
CA ARG A 499 13.20 -32.82 18.45
C ARG A 499 11.85 -33.54 18.39
N LEU A 500 11.51 -34.12 17.25
CA LEU A 500 10.38 -35.03 17.03
C LEU A 500 10.79 -36.45 17.41
#